data_AF-A0A8T4Z226-F1
#
_entry.id   AF-A0A8T4Z226-F1
#
_cell.length_a   1.000
_cell.length_b   1.000
_cell.length_c   1.000
_cell.angle_alpha   90.00
_cell.angle_beta   90.00
_cell.angle_gamma   90.00
#
_symmetry.space_group_name_H-M   'P 1'
#
loop_
_entity.id
_entity.type
_entity.pdbx_description
1 polymer ?
#
loop_
_entity_poly.entity_id
_entity_poly.type
_entity_poly.pdbx_seq_one_letter_code
_entity_poly.pdbx_strand_id
1 'polypeptide(L)'
;MLVIDCHVHSLGIETVDVILKGLDAAGINKAIIFSPYPAHSCGRVIPKASAGVTRHMEFSYSGVNVERQKEVIKFVAALQREAPDRIIAFAWLEPRLKDADKILEWAVTSEEIKGVKMIPDHWYPYEEFMYPIYEKAEALKIPIIFHSGILFGFKDSSRFCRPVNYEVLLSFPGLRFALAHVSWPWVDECIALWGRFRAALREIEGANEIQMFIDLTPGTPLIYRKEALQKLITYGAEDYMLFGTDCTANNMERGKYHVERDITILKHLIGVSDETIGKIMGKNALRFLGITK
;
A
#
# COMPACT_ATOMS: atom_id res chain seq x y z
N MET A 1 2.46 17.90 -14.40
CA MET A 1 2.62 17.59 -12.96
C MET A 1 3.03 16.14 -12.85
N LEU A 2 3.90 15.79 -11.90
CA LEU A 2 4.24 14.39 -11.62
C LEU A 2 3.05 13.69 -10.96
N VAL A 3 2.63 12.54 -11.49
CA VAL A 3 1.62 11.66 -10.90
C VAL A 3 2.21 10.27 -10.68
N ILE A 4 2.19 9.81 -9.43
CA ILE A 4 2.61 8.46 -9.04
C ILE A 4 1.42 7.75 -8.42
N ASP A 5 0.97 6.66 -9.04
CA ASP A 5 -0.04 5.79 -8.46
C ASP A 5 0.62 4.83 -7.47
N CYS A 6 0.32 4.99 -6.18
CA CYS A 6 0.95 4.18 -5.14
C CYS A 6 0.27 2.83 -4.90
N HIS A 7 -0.81 2.51 -5.63
CA HIS A 7 -1.65 1.37 -5.31
C HIS A 7 -2.21 0.68 -6.56
N VAL A 8 -1.43 -0.24 -7.12
CA VAL A 8 -1.81 -1.02 -8.30
C VAL A 8 -1.60 -2.51 -8.03
N HIS A 9 -2.59 -3.32 -8.37
CA HIS A 9 -2.54 -4.77 -8.19
C HIS A 9 -2.17 -5.50 -9.49
N SER A 10 -1.14 -6.34 -9.45
CA SER A 10 -0.89 -7.31 -10.54
C SER A 10 -1.74 -8.58 -10.37
N LEU A 11 -2.14 -9.14 -11.49
CA LEU A 11 -2.81 -10.43 -11.67
C LEU A 11 -1.83 -11.54 -12.10
N GLY A 12 -0.56 -11.22 -12.31
CA GLY A 12 0.49 -12.18 -12.66
C GLY A 12 0.50 -12.60 -14.12
N ILE A 13 -0.12 -11.79 -14.99
CA ILE A 13 -0.26 -12.08 -16.43
C ILE A 13 0.03 -10.85 -17.30
N GLU A 14 0.32 -9.71 -16.67
CA GLU A 14 0.60 -8.45 -17.36
C GLU A 14 1.89 -8.48 -18.15
N THR A 15 1.94 -7.67 -19.21
CA THR A 15 3.17 -7.29 -19.90
C THR A 15 3.44 -5.79 -19.68
N VAL A 16 4.70 -5.39 -19.78
CA VAL A 16 5.09 -3.97 -19.66
C VAL A 16 4.35 -3.09 -20.67
N ASP A 17 4.21 -3.54 -21.92
CA ASP A 17 3.50 -2.77 -22.96
C ASP A 17 2.06 -2.42 -22.58
N VAL A 18 1.32 -3.36 -21.97
CA VAL A 18 -0.06 -3.12 -21.53
C VAL A 18 -0.08 -2.11 -20.39
N ILE A 19 0.81 -2.28 -19.41
CA ILE A 19 0.94 -1.36 -18.26
C ILE A 19 1.25 0.05 -18.74
N LEU A 20 2.28 0.23 -19.59
CA LEU A 20 2.71 1.55 -20.05
C LEU A 20 1.63 2.26 -20.87
N LYS A 21 0.93 1.55 -21.76
CA LYS A 21 -0.20 2.11 -22.51
C LYS A 21 -1.31 2.62 -21.58
N GLY A 22 -1.66 1.84 -20.55
CA GLY A 22 -2.67 2.24 -19.58
C GLY A 22 -2.24 3.44 -18.73
N LEU A 23 -0.97 3.47 -18.28
CA LEU A 23 -0.39 4.60 -17.56
C LEU A 23 -0.41 5.89 -18.40
N ASP A 24 0.02 5.81 -19.66
CA ASP A 24 0.06 6.95 -20.57
C ASP A 24 -1.35 7.46 -20.87
N ALA A 25 -2.32 6.56 -21.09
CA ALA A 25 -3.73 6.92 -21.29
C ALA A 25 -4.35 7.61 -20.06
N ALA A 26 -3.87 7.28 -18.85
CA ALA A 26 -4.30 7.88 -17.59
C ALA A 26 -3.53 9.14 -17.19
N GLY A 27 -2.45 9.48 -17.88
CA GLY A 27 -1.56 10.58 -17.49
C GLY A 27 -0.77 10.30 -16.21
N ILE A 28 -0.50 9.02 -15.92
CA ILE A 28 0.25 8.57 -14.73
C ILE A 28 1.71 8.32 -15.11
N ASN A 29 2.65 8.96 -14.41
CA ASN A 29 4.07 8.85 -14.74
C ASN A 29 4.71 7.57 -14.21
N LYS A 30 4.37 7.14 -12.99
CA LYS A 30 4.91 5.92 -12.38
C LYS A 30 3.83 5.20 -11.60
N ALA A 31 3.96 3.89 -11.44
CA ALA A 31 3.09 3.10 -10.56
C ALA A 31 3.88 2.20 -9.63
N ILE A 32 3.46 2.14 -8.38
CA ILE A 32 3.81 1.08 -7.45
C ILE A 32 2.89 -0.10 -7.74
N ILE A 33 3.47 -1.19 -8.24
CA ILE A 33 2.74 -2.40 -8.61
C ILE A 33 3.05 -3.49 -7.59
N PHE A 34 2.02 -4.01 -6.95
CA PHE A 34 2.11 -5.13 -6.02
C PHE A 34 2.14 -6.44 -6.79
N SER A 35 3.03 -7.36 -6.40
CA SER A 35 2.92 -8.75 -6.85
C SER A 35 1.53 -9.32 -6.52
N PRO A 36 1.05 -10.32 -7.28
CA PRO A 36 -0.12 -11.09 -6.86
C PRO A 36 0.06 -11.68 -5.46
N TYR A 37 -1.05 -11.88 -4.75
CA TYR A 37 -1.03 -12.71 -3.54
C TYR A 37 -0.61 -14.15 -3.90
N PRO A 38 0.22 -14.85 -3.10
CA PRO A 38 0.74 -16.19 -3.47
C PRO A 38 -0.32 -17.25 -3.77
N ALA A 39 -1.55 -17.10 -3.24
CA ALA A 39 -2.65 -18.01 -3.59
C ALA A 39 -3.27 -17.73 -4.97
N HIS A 40 -3.05 -16.55 -5.55
CA HIS A 40 -3.69 -16.06 -6.79
C HIS A 40 -2.78 -16.21 -8.03
N SER A 41 -1.65 -16.92 -7.92
CA SER A 41 -0.58 -16.96 -8.92
C SER A 41 -1.03 -17.27 -10.37
N CYS A 42 -0.59 -16.41 -11.30
CA CYS A 42 -0.26 -16.65 -12.72
C CYS A 42 -1.35 -17.32 -13.60
N GLY A 43 -2.40 -16.58 -13.94
CA GLY A 43 -3.40 -17.02 -14.93
C GLY A 43 -4.26 -18.21 -14.51
N ARG A 44 -4.21 -18.60 -13.24
CA ARG A 44 -5.03 -19.66 -12.65
C ARG A 44 -6.33 -19.07 -12.10
N VAL A 45 -7.37 -19.89 -12.08
CA VAL A 45 -8.63 -19.54 -11.42
C VAL A 45 -8.34 -19.23 -9.95
N ILE A 46 -8.65 -17.99 -9.53
CA ILE A 46 -8.58 -17.60 -8.12
C ILE A 46 -9.38 -18.63 -7.32
N PRO A 47 -8.76 -19.37 -6.39
CA PRO A 47 -9.48 -20.38 -5.65
C PRO A 47 -10.66 -19.71 -4.92
N LYS A 48 -11.87 -20.24 -5.12
CA LYS A 48 -13.00 -19.80 -4.31
C LYS A 48 -12.68 -20.12 -2.85
N ALA A 49 -12.85 -19.15 -1.98
CA ALA A 49 -12.77 -19.36 -0.54
C ALA A 49 -13.73 -20.50 -0.14
N SER A 50 -13.27 -21.44 0.68
CA SER A 50 -14.13 -22.50 1.22
C SER A 50 -15.14 -21.92 2.20
N ALA A 51 -16.35 -22.48 2.23
CA ALA A 51 -17.30 -22.17 3.30
C ALA A 51 -16.74 -22.59 4.67
N GLY A 52 -17.05 -21.84 5.73
CA GLY A 52 -16.62 -22.11 7.11
C GLY A 52 -15.81 -20.97 7.73
N VAL A 53 -15.50 -21.07 9.01
CA VAL A 53 -14.68 -20.10 9.75
C VAL A 53 -13.20 -20.39 9.50
N THR A 54 -12.43 -19.38 9.10
CA THR A 54 -10.97 -19.47 9.11
C THR A 54 -10.48 -19.12 10.52
N ARG A 55 -9.56 -19.91 11.08
CA ARG A 55 -9.07 -19.64 12.44
C ARG A 55 -7.94 -18.62 12.42
N HIS A 56 -7.66 -18.07 13.58
CA HIS A 56 -6.49 -17.22 13.79
C HIS A 56 -5.21 -17.93 13.31
N MET A 57 -4.36 -17.18 12.59
CA MET A 57 -3.15 -17.63 11.90
C MET A 57 -3.34 -18.60 10.73
N GLU A 58 -4.57 -19.01 10.39
CA GLU A 58 -4.84 -19.85 9.21
C GLU A 58 -5.09 -19.04 7.94
N PHE A 59 -4.68 -19.56 6.79
CA PHE A 59 -4.87 -18.90 5.51
C PHE A 59 -6.33 -18.97 5.03
N SER A 60 -6.88 -17.84 4.56
CA SER A 60 -8.19 -17.82 3.89
C SER A 60 -8.21 -18.56 2.55
N TYR A 61 -7.04 -18.74 1.91
CA TYR A 61 -6.87 -19.43 0.63
C TYR A 61 -5.84 -20.55 0.73
N SER A 62 -6.06 -21.63 -0.01
CA SER A 62 -5.13 -22.76 -0.06
C SER A 62 -3.93 -22.48 -0.99
N GLY A 63 -2.86 -23.23 -0.76
CA GLY A 63 -1.67 -23.20 -1.62
C GLY A 63 -0.73 -22.01 -1.40
N VAL A 64 -0.90 -21.28 -0.31
CA VAL A 64 0.06 -20.26 0.13
C VAL A 64 1.32 -20.96 0.65
N ASN A 65 2.45 -20.76 -0.02
CA ASN A 65 3.74 -21.35 0.34
C ASN A 65 4.90 -20.48 -0.13
N VAL A 66 6.11 -20.83 0.31
CA VAL A 66 7.35 -20.08 0.03
C VAL A 66 7.68 -20.06 -1.46
N GLU A 67 7.47 -21.18 -2.17
CA GLU A 67 7.77 -21.28 -3.60
C GLU A 67 6.92 -20.30 -4.41
N ARG A 68 5.60 -20.26 -4.15
CA ARG A 68 4.69 -19.33 -4.81
C ARG A 68 4.95 -17.89 -4.42
N GLN A 69 5.27 -17.62 -3.16
CA GLN A 69 5.66 -16.28 -2.71
C GLN A 69 6.88 -15.77 -3.48
N LYS A 70 7.88 -16.62 -3.73
CA LYS A 70 9.05 -16.27 -4.55
C LYS A 70 8.69 -16.11 -6.03
N GLU A 71 7.80 -16.94 -6.57
CA GLU A 71 7.33 -16.85 -7.96
C GLU A 71 6.66 -15.50 -8.25
N VAL A 72 5.70 -15.09 -7.42
CA VAL A 72 4.98 -13.81 -7.63
C VAL A 72 5.88 -12.59 -7.44
N ILE A 73 6.87 -12.67 -6.54
CA ILE A 73 7.89 -11.63 -6.36
C ILE A 73 8.75 -11.49 -7.62
N LYS A 74 9.25 -12.61 -8.16
CA LYS A 74 10.05 -12.62 -9.40
C LYS A 74 9.28 -12.05 -10.58
N PHE A 75 7.99 -12.34 -10.67
CA PHE A 75 7.12 -11.82 -11.72
C PHE A 75 7.11 -10.28 -11.71
N VAL A 76 6.77 -9.66 -10.58
CA VAL A 76 6.69 -8.19 -10.52
C VAL A 76 8.07 -7.53 -10.63
N ALA A 77 9.12 -8.17 -10.11
CA ALA A 77 10.50 -7.71 -10.27
C ALA A 77 10.93 -7.71 -11.75
N ALA A 78 10.50 -8.69 -12.55
CA ALA A 78 10.76 -8.71 -13.99
C ALA A 78 10.11 -7.53 -14.71
N LEU A 79 8.86 -7.19 -14.37
CA LEU A 79 8.18 -6.00 -14.91
C LEU A 79 8.93 -4.71 -14.58
N GLN A 80 9.40 -4.57 -13.34
CA GLN A 80 10.23 -3.43 -12.94
C GLN A 80 11.53 -3.36 -13.73
N ARG A 81 12.25 -4.47 -13.91
CA ARG A 81 13.54 -4.48 -14.64
C ARG A 81 13.38 -4.07 -16.10
N GLU A 82 12.26 -4.39 -16.72
CA GLU A 82 11.98 -4.03 -18.11
C GLU A 82 11.54 -2.56 -18.27
N ALA A 83 10.91 -1.95 -17.24
CA ALA A 83 10.55 -0.53 -17.24
C ALA A 83 10.83 0.17 -15.89
N PRO A 84 12.11 0.31 -15.48
CA PRO A 84 12.49 0.76 -14.13
C PRO A 84 12.14 2.23 -13.88
N ASP A 85 12.01 3.03 -14.95
CA ASP A 85 11.58 4.42 -14.87
C ASP A 85 10.06 4.60 -14.74
N ARG A 86 9.27 3.53 -14.85
CA ARG A 86 7.80 3.61 -14.85
C ARG A 86 7.16 2.70 -13.81
N ILE A 87 7.77 1.57 -13.50
CA ILE A 87 7.23 0.54 -12.62
C ILE A 87 8.12 0.42 -11.37
N ILE A 88 7.48 0.44 -10.21
CA ILE A 88 8.11 0.26 -8.90
C ILE A 88 7.49 -0.99 -8.27
N ALA A 89 8.27 -2.06 -8.19
CA ALA A 89 7.80 -3.35 -7.73
C ALA A 89 7.75 -3.42 -6.20
N PHE A 90 6.57 -3.75 -5.68
CA PHE A 90 6.36 -4.10 -4.28
C PHE A 90 5.98 -5.57 -4.17
N ALA A 91 6.53 -6.25 -3.18
CA ALA A 91 6.14 -7.62 -2.88
C ALA A 91 4.88 -7.63 -2.01
N TRP A 92 3.83 -8.32 -2.44
CA TRP A 92 2.78 -8.73 -1.51
C TRP A 92 3.33 -9.85 -0.64
N LEU A 93 3.72 -9.53 0.59
CA LEU A 93 4.33 -10.48 1.51
C LEU A 93 3.26 -11.13 2.39
N GLU A 94 3.24 -12.47 2.45
CA GLU A 94 2.49 -13.20 3.46
C GLU A 94 3.36 -13.42 4.71
N PRO A 95 3.09 -12.70 5.82
CA PRO A 95 3.97 -12.72 6.98
C PRO A 95 3.91 -14.01 7.80
N ARG A 96 2.85 -14.83 7.64
CA ARG A 96 2.71 -16.12 8.36
C ARG A 96 3.54 -17.25 7.74
N LEU A 97 4.13 -17.04 6.56
CA LEU A 97 5.04 -18.01 5.98
C LEU A 97 6.30 -18.14 6.86
N LYS A 98 6.81 -19.37 6.96
CA LYS A 98 8.08 -19.61 7.63
C LYS A 98 9.20 -18.78 6.99
N ASP A 99 10.01 -18.13 7.82
CA ASP A 99 11.15 -17.31 7.39
C ASP A 99 10.72 -16.12 6.47
N ALA A 100 9.53 -15.53 6.69
CA ALA A 100 9.03 -14.41 5.89
C ALA A 100 9.96 -13.18 5.89
N ASP A 101 10.67 -12.94 6.99
CA ASP A 101 11.74 -11.93 7.13
C ASP A 101 12.92 -12.21 6.19
N LYS A 102 13.32 -13.47 6.01
CA LYS A 102 14.38 -13.85 5.06
C LYS A 102 13.90 -13.79 3.62
N ILE A 103 12.62 -14.09 3.36
CA ILE A 103 12.01 -13.89 2.04
C ILE A 103 12.02 -12.40 1.69
N LEU A 104 11.68 -11.54 2.66
CA LEU A 104 11.74 -10.08 2.50
C LEU A 104 13.16 -9.61 2.16
N GLU A 105 14.15 -10.06 2.94
CA GLU A 105 15.56 -9.74 2.69
C GLU A 105 15.98 -10.13 1.28
N TRP A 106 15.73 -11.38 0.88
CA TRP A 106 16.01 -11.87 -0.47
C TRP A 106 15.31 -11.04 -1.56
N ALA A 107 14.02 -10.71 -1.36
CA ALA A 107 13.25 -9.94 -2.33
C ALA A 107 13.86 -8.55 -2.57
N VAL A 108 14.32 -7.89 -1.51
CA VAL A 108 14.94 -6.56 -1.61
C VAL A 108 16.37 -6.65 -2.16
N THR A 109 17.20 -7.58 -1.65
CA THR A 109 18.63 -7.62 -2.00
C THR A 109 18.91 -8.28 -3.34
N SER A 110 18.09 -9.24 -3.75
CA SER A 110 18.33 -10.05 -4.96
C SER A 110 17.35 -9.74 -6.10
N GLU A 111 16.10 -9.39 -5.79
CA GLU A 111 15.09 -9.03 -6.80
C GLU A 111 14.82 -7.52 -6.87
N GLU A 112 15.55 -6.72 -6.08
CA GLU A 112 15.48 -5.25 -6.07
C GLU A 112 14.08 -4.67 -5.81
N ILE A 113 13.26 -5.41 -5.07
CA ILE A 113 11.94 -4.96 -4.61
C ILE A 113 12.10 -3.70 -3.76
N LYS A 114 11.19 -2.73 -3.97
CA LYS A 114 11.28 -1.39 -3.37
C LYS A 114 10.38 -1.18 -2.16
N GLY A 115 9.57 -2.17 -1.80
CA GLY A 115 8.68 -2.13 -0.64
C GLY A 115 7.78 -3.34 -0.57
N VAL A 116 6.93 -3.39 0.46
CA VAL A 116 5.99 -4.50 0.65
C VAL A 116 4.56 -4.03 0.80
N LYS A 117 3.63 -4.87 0.34
CA LYS A 117 2.20 -4.78 0.59
C LYS A 117 1.80 -5.93 1.50
N MET A 118 0.96 -5.65 2.48
CA MET A 118 0.36 -6.68 3.34
C MET A 118 -1.14 -6.43 3.51
N ILE A 119 -1.88 -7.51 3.70
CA ILE A 119 -3.29 -7.48 4.09
C ILE A 119 -3.44 -8.37 5.32
N PRO A 120 -3.78 -7.81 6.49
CA PRO A 120 -4.14 -8.62 7.64
C PRO A 120 -5.30 -9.55 7.34
N ASP A 121 -5.04 -10.86 7.42
CA ASP A 121 -5.99 -11.93 7.17
C ASP A 121 -5.79 -12.97 8.26
N HIS A 122 -6.59 -12.93 9.32
CA HIS A 122 -6.48 -13.85 10.46
C HIS A 122 -5.25 -13.65 11.35
N TRP A 123 -4.61 -12.49 11.28
CA TRP A 123 -3.53 -12.05 12.17
C TRP A 123 -3.63 -10.54 12.41
N TYR A 124 -3.09 -10.05 13.52
CA TYR A 124 -3.08 -8.63 13.85
C TYR A 124 -1.69 -8.01 13.70
N PRO A 125 -1.60 -6.75 13.24
CA PRO A 125 -0.30 -6.06 13.12
C PRO A 125 0.53 -5.97 14.40
N TYR A 126 -0.09 -6.01 15.59
CA TYR A 126 0.60 -5.91 16.88
C TYR A 126 1.20 -7.21 17.41
N GLU A 127 0.97 -8.34 16.72
CA GLU A 127 1.43 -9.64 17.19
C GLU A 127 2.94 -9.84 17.00
N GLU A 128 3.59 -10.50 17.95
CA GLU A 128 5.06 -10.60 18.04
C GLU A 128 5.71 -11.24 16.79
N PHE A 129 5.00 -12.12 16.09
CA PHE A 129 5.53 -12.74 14.86
C PHE A 129 5.79 -11.73 13.74
N MET A 130 5.20 -10.53 13.81
CA MET A 130 5.44 -9.45 12.86
C MET A 130 6.73 -8.66 13.15
N TYR A 131 7.25 -8.69 14.38
CA TYR A 131 8.38 -7.83 14.77
C TYR A 131 9.63 -8.07 13.93
N PRO A 132 10.05 -9.32 13.64
CA PRO A 132 11.19 -9.55 12.76
C PRO A 132 11.03 -8.96 11.36
N ILE A 133 9.79 -8.86 10.87
CA ILE A 133 9.47 -8.28 9.56
C ILE A 133 9.58 -6.75 9.63
N TYR A 134 9.11 -6.12 10.71
CA TYR A 134 9.23 -4.67 10.91
C TYR A 134 10.69 -4.25 11.08
N GLU A 135 11.46 -4.96 11.91
CA GLU A 135 12.90 -4.75 12.08
C GLU A 135 13.64 -4.90 10.75
N LYS A 136 13.31 -5.93 9.97
CA LYS A 136 13.92 -6.16 8.66
C LYS A 136 13.58 -5.05 7.65
N ALA A 137 12.31 -4.64 7.57
CA ALA A 137 11.89 -3.57 6.67
C ALA A 137 12.55 -2.23 7.03
N GLU A 138 12.64 -1.91 8.33
CA GLU A 138 13.31 -0.73 8.84
C GLU A 138 14.82 -0.74 8.49
N ALA A 139 15.50 -1.85 8.78
CA ALA A 139 16.93 -2.01 8.49
C ALA A 139 17.24 -1.89 6.99
N LEU A 140 16.37 -2.45 6.13
CA LEU A 140 16.46 -2.35 4.68
C LEU A 140 15.97 -0.99 4.13
N LYS A 141 15.41 -0.13 4.99
CA LYS A 141 14.85 1.19 4.67
C LYS A 141 13.75 1.15 3.61
N ILE A 142 13.02 0.05 3.51
CA ILE A 142 11.89 -0.09 2.60
C ILE A 142 10.57 0.20 3.31
N PRO A 143 9.59 0.82 2.64
CA PRO A 143 8.30 1.08 3.24
C PRO A 143 7.34 -0.12 3.16
N ILE A 144 6.31 -0.10 4.01
CA ILE A 144 5.21 -1.06 4.01
C ILE A 144 3.88 -0.36 3.72
N ILE A 145 3.09 -0.87 2.77
CA ILE A 145 1.68 -0.50 2.61
C ILE A 145 0.84 -1.60 3.23
N PHE A 146 -0.03 -1.24 4.17
CA PHE A 146 -1.02 -2.16 4.71
C PHE A 146 -2.39 -1.86 4.15
N HIS A 147 -3.15 -2.91 3.85
CA HIS A 147 -4.59 -2.74 3.74
C HIS A 147 -5.17 -2.35 5.10
N SER A 148 -6.02 -1.31 5.09
CA SER A 148 -6.77 -0.87 6.25
C SER A 148 -8.17 -0.48 5.82
N GLY A 149 -9.17 -0.75 6.66
CA GLY A 149 -10.57 -0.58 6.31
C GLY A 149 -11.30 -1.90 6.05
N ILE A 150 -12.54 -1.79 5.59
CA ILE A 150 -13.35 -2.94 5.20
C ILE A 150 -12.85 -3.48 3.87
N LEU A 151 -12.52 -4.77 3.86
CA LEU A 151 -11.99 -5.46 2.69
C LEU A 151 -13.12 -6.17 1.95
N PHE A 152 -13.31 -5.82 0.67
CA PHE A 152 -14.24 -6.52 -0.22
C PHE A 152 -13.55 -7.69 -0.91
N GLY A 153 -13.11 -8.65 -0.10
CA GLY A 153 -12.34 -9.82 -0.50
C GLY A 153 -11.91 -10.60 0.73
N PHE A 154 -11.17 -11.70 0.54
CA PHE A 154 -10.81 -12.63 1.62
C PHE A 154 -12.06 -13.08 2.42
N LYS A 155 -11.89 -13.95 3.43
CA LYS A 155 -13.00 -14.32 4.33
C LYS A 155 -13.18 -13.23 5.38
N ASP A 156 -13.55 -13.54 6.61
CA ASP A 156 -13.73 -12.58 7.71
C ASP A 156 -12.42 -11.88 8.12
N SER A 157 -11.98 -10.93 7.29
CA SER A 157 -10.66 -10.28 7.36
C SER A 157 -10.71 -8.86 7.95
N SER A 158 -11.83 -8.16 7.79
CA SER A 158 -11.90 -6.72 8.08
C SER A 158 -11.63 -6.36 9.54
N ARG A 159 -11.92 -7.24 10.51
CA ARG A 159 -11.62 -7.01 11.94
C ARG A 159 -10.12 -6.84 12.21
N PHE A 160 -9.27 -7.42 11.37
CA PHE A 160 -7.81 -7.35 11.48
C PHE A 160 -7.24 -6.06 10.86
N CYS A 161 -8.03 -5.37 10.03
CA CYS A 161 -7.62 -4.22 9.22
C CYS A 161 -7.97 -2.85 9.84
N ARG A 162 -8.47 -2.84 11.08
CA ARG A 162 -8.80 -1.61 11.81
C ARG A 162 -7.52 -0.79 12.12
N PRO A 163 -7.49 0.53 11.86
CA PRO A 163 -6.25 1.32 11.93
C PRO A 163 -5.59 1.31 13.33
N VAL A 164 -6.36 1.31 14.42
CA VAL A 164 -5.78 1.30 15.78
C VAL A 164 -4.78 0.15 16.02
N ASN A 165 -4.90 -0.97 15.30
CA ASN A 165 -4.02 -2.12 15.46
C ASN A 165 -2.55 -1.84 15.07
N TYR A 166 -2.28 -0.73 14.36
CA TYR A 166 -0.93 -0.37 13.88
C TYR A 166 -0.14 0.52 14.86
N GLU A 167 -0.69 0.88 16.02
CA GLU A 167 0.02 1.73 17.01
C GLU A 167 1.34 1.08 17.49
N VAL A 168 1.46 -0.25 17.44
CA VAL A 168 2.70 -1.00 17.71
C VAL A 168 3.91 -0.46 16.93
N LEU A 169 3.69 0.12 15.74
CA LEU A 169 4.75 0.58 14.84
C LEU A 169 5.54 1.78 15.40
N LEU A 170 5.04 2.42 16.47
CA LEU A 170 5.81 3.37 17.26
C LEU A 170 7.11 2.77 17.84
N SER A 171 7.16 1.44 18.01
CA SER A 171 8.35 0.73 18.48
C SER A 171 9.45 0.60 17.41
N PHE A 172 9.18 0.99 16.16
CA PHE A 172 10.08 0.88 15.01
C PHE A 172 10.22 2.26 14.32
N PRO A 173 10.73 3.29 15.01
CA PRO A 173 10.61 4.70 14.62
C PRO A 173 11.22 5.08 13.26
N GLY A 174 12.10 4.25 12.69
CA GLY A 174 12.66 4.41 11.34
C GLY A 174 11.82 3.74 10.24
N LEU A 175 10.85 2.92 10.58
CA LEU A 175 9.98 2.25 9.63
C LEU A 175 8.93 3.21 9.06
N ARG A 176 8.89 3.35 7.74
CA ARG A 176 7.84 4.09 7.02
C ARG A 176 6.75 3.13 6.60
N PHE A 177 5.51 3.53 6.81
CA PHE A 177 4.37 2.71 6.40
C PHE A 177 3.18 3.56 5.96
N ALA A 178 2.26 2.98 5.21
CA ALA A 178 1.01 3.62 4.82
C ALA A 178 -0.20 2.75 5.13
N LEU A 179 -1.30 3.37 5.54
CA LEU A 179 -2.60 2.72 5.65
C LEU A 179 -3.45 3.07 4.43
N ALA A 180 -3.83 2.03 3.67
CA ALA A 180 -4.61 2.17 2.47
C ALA A 180 -6.07 2.56 2.73
N HIS A 181 -6.73 3.04 1.68
CA HIS A 181 -8.17 3.33 1.62
C HIS A 181 -8.66 4.39 2.61
N VAL A 182 -7.74 5.19 3.19
CA VAL A 182 -8.02 6.06 4.34
C VAL A 182 -8.74 5.29 5.46
N SER A 183 -8.46 3.98 5.56
CA SER A 183 -9.06 3.03 6.50
C SER A 183 -10.61 3.00 6.52
N TRP A 184 -11.29 3.32 5.41
CA TRP A 184 -12.76 3.40 5.41
C TRP A 184 -13.44 2.13 5.96
N PRO A 185 -14.43 2.23 6.86
CA PRO A 185 -15.12 3.44 7.33
C PRO A 185 -14.48 4.12 8.54
N TRP A 186 -13.37 3.62 9.07
CA TRP A 186 -12.65 4.17 10.22
C TRP A 186 -11.76 5.38 9.84
N VAL A 187 -12.29 6.28 9.01
CA VAL A 187 -11.56 7.46 8.51
C VAL A 187 -11.09 8.35 9.66
N ASP A 188 -11.97 8.65 10.61
CA ASP A 188 -11.63 9.50 11.75
C ASP A 188 -10.61 8.83 12.69
N GLU A 189 -10.64 7.49 12.82
CA GLU A 189 -9.64 6.73 13.57
C GLU A 189 -8.28 6.71 12.86
N CYS A 190 -8.26 6.63 11.53
CA CYS A 190 -7.03 6.74 10.73
C CYS A 190 -6.36 8.11 10.92
N ILE A 191 -7.15 9.18 10.88
CA ILE A 191 -6.67 10.56 11.11
C ILE A 191 -6.17 10.72 12.55
N ALA A 192 -6.90 10.20 13.54
CA ALA A 192 -6.49 10.25 14.93
C ALA A 192 -5.18 9.48 15.16
N LEU A 193 -5.04 8.29 14.56
CA LEU A 193 -3.81 7.51 14.62
C LEU A 193 -2.64 8.22 13.95
N TRP A 194 -2.85 8.84 12.78
CA TRP A 194 -1.81 9.65 12.16
C TRP A 194 -1.38 10.81 13.08
N GLY A 195 -2.34 11.44 13.77
CA GLY A 195 -2.06 12.43 14.81
C GLY A 195 -1.25 11.88 16.00
N ARG A 196 -1.49 10.62 16.39
CA ARG A 196 -0.70 9.91 17.41
C ARG A 196 0.75 9.71 16.97
N PHE A 197 1.00 9.28 15.72
CA PHE A 197 2.36 9.20 15.16
C PHE A 197 3.02 10.58 15.05
N ARG A 198 2.26 11.63 14.71
CA ARG A 198 2.77 13.02 14.75
C ARG A 198 3.18 13.46 16.16
N ALA A 199 2.38 13.11 17.17
CA ALA A 199 2.68 13.46 18.57
C ALA A 199 3.91 12.71 19.08
N ALA A 200 4.10 11.45 18.67
CA ALA A 200 5.22 10.61 19.06
C ALA A 200 6.60 11.19 18.72
N LEU A 201 6.70 12.11 17.74
CA LEU A 201 7.95 12.84 17.44
C LEU A 201 8.50 13.64 18.63
N ARG A 202 7.67 13.93 19.63
CA ARG A 202 8.07 14.65 20.85
C ARG A 202 8.48 13.71 21.98
N GLU A 203 8.18 12.42 21.85
CA GLU A 203 8.22 11.44 22.94
C GLU A 203 9.23 10.32 22.67
N ILE A 204 9.47 9.98 21.40
CA ILE A 204 10.27 8.82 20.99
C ILE A 204 11.64 9.30 20.48
N GLU A 205 12.69 8.86 21.16
CA GLU A 205 14.07 9.10 20.73
C GLU A 205 14.33 8.44 19.36
N GLY A 206 15.01 9.17 18.47
CA GLY A 206 15.32 8.71 17.12
C GLY A 206 14.21 8.91 16.07
N ALA A 207 12.99 9.31 16.48
CA ALA A 207 11.91 9.65 15.56
C ALA A 207 12.12 11.07 14.98
N ASN A 208 12.53 11.15 13.71
CA ASN A 208 12.83 12.43 13.04
C ASN A 208 11.72 12.91 12.10
N GLU A 209 10.86 12.01 11.64
CA GLU A 209 9.74 12.27 10.72
C GLU A 209 8.55 11.38 11.06
N ILE A 210 7.35 11.77 10.64
CA ILE A 210 6.15 10.95 10.87
C ILE A 210 6.28 9.69 10.01
N GLN A 211 6.25 8.53 10.66
CA GLN A 211 6.36 7.22 10.01
C GLN A 211 5.17 6.90 9.10
N MET A 212 3.98 7.35 9.51
CA MET A 212 2.70 7.00 8.91
C MET A 212 2.34 7.93 7.75
N PHE A 213 2.18 7.34 6.58
CA PHE A 213 1.54 7.92 5.41
C PHE A 213 0.09 7.43 5.29
N ILE A 214 -0.72 8.17 4.54
CA ILE A 214 -2.14 7.86 4.32
C ILE A 214 -2.33 7.62 2.84
N ASP A 215 -2.56 6.37 2.49
CA ASP A 215 -2.79 5.98 1.11
C ASP A 215 -4.27 6.20 0.76
N LEU A 216 -4.46 7.13 -0.17
CA LEU A 216 -5.74 7.64 -0.60
C LEU A 216 -6.43 6.69 -1.57
N THR A 217 -5.88 5.54 -1.91
CA THR A 217 -6.51 4.63 -2.87
C THR A 217 -8.03 4.47 -2.61
N PRO A 218 -8.90 4.38 -3.63
CA PRO A 218 -10.34 4.47 -3.40
C PRO A 218 -10.88 3.24 -2.65
N GLY A 219 -11.17 3.38 -1.35
CA GLY A 219 -12.10 2.49 -0.62
C GLY A 219 -13.34 3.20 -0.09
N THR A 220 -13.30 4.53 -0.03
CA THR A 220 -14.46 5.37 0.27
C THR A 220 -15.39 5.46 -0.94
N PRO A 221 -16.71 5.22 -0.79
CA PRO A 221 -17.69 5.55 -1.83
C PRO A 221 -17.61 7.03 -2.23
N LEU A 222 -18.01 7.37 -3.46
CA LEU A 222 -17.85 8.71 -4.03
C LEU A 222 -18.42 9.83 -3.13
N ILE A 223 -19.55 9.55 -2.46
CA ILE A 223 -20.22 10.51 -1.56
C ILE A 223 -19.36 10.88 -0.34
N TYR A 224 -18.45 10.00 0.11
CA TYR A 224 -17.55 10.25 1.24
C TYR A 224 -16.18 10.81 0.82
N ARG A 225 -15.85 10.75 -0.48
CA ARG A 225 -14.50 11.05 -0.97
C ARG A 225 -14.06 12.48 -0.66
N LYS A 226 -14.93 13.47 -0.95
CA LYS A 226 -14.65 14.89 -0.65
C LYS A 226 -14.43 15.10 0.84
N GLU A 227 -15.31 14.57 1.67
CA GLU A 227 -15.25 14.74 3.13
C GLU A 227 -13.96 14.15 3.70
N ALA A 228 -13.59 12.93 3.29
CA ALA A 228 -12.36 12.28 3.73
C ALA A 228 -11.12 13.11 3.37
N LEU A 229 -11.02 13.58 2.13
CA LEU A 229 -9.91 14.45 1.69
C LEU A 229 -9.90 15.77 2.45
N GLN A 230 -11.06 16.40 2.66
CA GLN A 230 -11.16 17.67 3.37
C GLN A 230 -10.74 17.54 4.84
N LYS A 231 -11.12 16.44 5.52
CA LYS A 231 -10.69 16.16 6.90
C LYS A 231 -9.18 16.01 7.00
N LEU A 232 -8.55 15.27 6.08
CA LEU A 232 -7.10 15.08 6.04
C LEU A 232 -6.34 16.41 5.86
N ILE A 233 -6.75 17.21 4.88
CA ILE A 233 -6.18 18.54 4.62
C ILE A 233 -6.35 19.45 5.85
N THR A 234 -7.56 19.48 6.43
CA THR A 234 -7.84 20.35 7.60
C THR A 234 -7.02 19.93 8.82
N TYR A 235 -6.70 18.64 8.97
CA TYR A 235 -5.87 18.13 10.06
C TYR A 235 -4.36 18.36 9.86
N GLY A 236 -3.95 18.81 8.66
CA GLY A 236 -2.56 19.09 8.31
C GLY A 236 -1.77 17.86 7.85
N ALA A 237 -2.43 16.89 7.19
CA ALA A 237 -1.82 15.64 6.73
C ALA A 237 -1.36 15.69 5.26
N GLU A 238 -1.43 16.83 4.58
CA GLU A 238 -1.21 16.98 3.14
C GLU A 238 0.17 16.52 2.66
N ASP A 239 1.19 16.64 3.51
CA ASP A 239 2.54 16.17 3.19
C ASP A 239 2.66 14.65 3.26
N TYR A 240 1.70 13.93 3.86
CA TYR A 240 1.76 12.47 4.10
C TYR A 240 0.66 11.70 3.36
N MET A 241 -0.11 12.36 2.51
CA MET A 241 -1.13 11.75 1.66
C MET A 241 -0.49 11.18 0.38
N LEU A 242 -0.86 9.96 0.01
CA LEU A 242 -0.38 9.27 -1.20
C LEU A 242 -1.54 9.00 -2.16
N PHE A 243 -1.46 9.52 -3.39
CA PHE A 243 -2.43 9.17 -4.42
C PHE A 243 -2.31 7.69 -4.82
N GLY A 244 -3.46 7.04 -5.06
CA GLY A 244 -3.55 5.67 -5.55
C GLY A 244 -4.89 5.43 -6.24
N THR A 245 -4.98 4.43 -7.11
CA THR A 245 -6.21 4.14 -7.88
C THR A 245 -6.89 2.82 -7.55
N ASP A 246 -6.18 1.87 -6.95
CA ASP A 246 -6.64 0.47 -6.76
C ASP A 246 -6.91 -0.26 -8.08
N CYS A 247 -6.35 0.23 -9.20
CA CYS A 247 -6.49 -0.44 -10.48
C CYS A 247 -5.72 -1.76 -10.50
N THR A 248 -6.12 -2.63 -11.42
CA THR A 248 -5.26 -3.74 -11.82
C THR A 248 -4.25 -3.24 -12.85
N ALA A 249 -3.07 -3.83 -12.88
CA ALA A 249 -2.02 -3.44 -13.84
C ALA A 249 -2.45 -3.65 -15.32
N ASN A 250 -3.50 -4.43 -15.59
CA ASN A 250 -4.11 -4.61 -16.92
C ASN A 250 -5.16 -3.56 -17.32
N ASN A 251 -5.61 -2.67 -16.43
CA ASN A 251 -6.67 -1.70 -16.71
C ASN A 251 -6.34 -0.28 -16.22
N MET A 252 -5.06 0.07 -16.25
CA MET A 252 -4.54 1.33 -15.75
C MET A 252 -5.15 2.57 -16.43
N GLU A 253 -5.70 2.44 -17.64
CA GLU A 253 -6.41 3.53 -18.31
C GLU A 253 -7.61 4.06 -17.50
N ARG A 254 -8.21 3.22 -16.64
CA ARG A 254 -9.28 3.63 -15.72
C ARG A 254 -8.80 4.60 -14.65
N GLY A 255 -7.50 4.61 -14.37
CA GLY A 255 -6.85 5.55 -13.47
C GLY A 255 -7.10 7.01 -13.81
N LYS A 256 -7.37 7.33 -15.10
CA LYS A 256 -7.71 8.68 -15.56
C LYS A 256 -8.85 9.30 -14.75
N TYR A 257 -9.91 8.53 -14.52
CA TYR A 257 -11.06 8.98 -13.75
C TYR A 257 -10.67 9.37 -12.32
N HIS A 258 -9.82 8.58 -11.67
CA HIS A 258 -9.37 8.84 -10.30
C HIS A 258 -8.47 10.08 -10.21
N VAL A 259 -7.55 10.25 -11.17
CA VAL A 259 -6.70 11.43 -11.29
C VAL A 259 -7.55 12.68 -11.44
N GLU A 260 -8.47 12.70 -12.41
CA GLU A 260 -9.33 13.85 -12.69
C GLU A 260 -10.26 14.17 -11.51
N ARG A 261 -10.86 13.14 -10.90
CA ARG A 261 -11.75 13.28 -9.73
C ARG A 261 -11.02 13.92 -8.56
N ASP A 262 -9.87 13.37 -8.16
CA ASP A 262 -9.18 13.83 -6.95
C ASP A 262 -8.57 15.22 -7.15
N ILE A 263 -7.99 15.51 -8.32
CA ILE A 263 -7.55 16.87 -8.67
C ILE A 263 -8.73 17.85 -8.64
N THR A 264 -9.88 17.47 -9.19
CA THR A 264 -11.08 18.33 -9.20
C THR A 264 -11.55 18.62 -7.78
N ILE A 265 -11.62 17.59 -6.92
CA ILE A 265 -12.01 17.76 -5.52
C ILE A 265 -11.01 18.68 -4.79
N LEU A 266 -9.72 18.39 -4.88
CA LEU A 266 -8.67 19.14 -4.19
C LEU A 266 -8.62 20.60 -4.66
N LYS A 267 -8.63 20.83 -5.97
CA LYS A 267 -8.49 22.17 -6.56
C LYS A 267 -9.75 23.01 -6.46
N HIS A 268 -10.91 22.44 -6.78
CA HIS A 268 -12.14 23.22 -7.00
C HIS A 268 -13.14 23.10 -5.87
N LEU A 269 -13.12 22.03 -5.07
CA LEU A 269 -14.10 21.83 -3.99
C LEU A 269 -13.51 22.07 -2.59
N ILE A 270 -12.21 21.81 -2.42
CA ILE A 270 -11.47 22.07 -1.18
C ILE A 270 -10.67 23.37 -1.31
N GLY A 271 -10.03 23.61 -2.47
CA GLY A 271 -9.32 24.86 -2.75
C GLY A 271 -7.85 24.86 -2.30
N VAL A 272 -7.16 23.71 -2.32
CA VAL A 272 -5.72 23.65 -2.04
C VAL A 272 -4.87 24.14 -3.22
N SER A 273 -3.64 24.57 -2.95
CA SER A 273 -2.72 25.08 -3.97
C SER A 273 -2.26 23.99 -4.94
N ASP A 274 -1.83 24.38 -6.14
CA ASP A 274 -1.23 23.47 -7.12
C ASP A 274 0.06 22.80 -6.58
N GLU A 275 0.76 23.46 -5.65
CA GLU A 275 1.90 22.86 -4.95
C GLU A 275 1.46 21.68 -4.07
N THR A 276 0.44 21.88 -3.23
CA THR A 276 -0.12 20.83 -2.38
C THR A 276 -0.66 19.66 -3.20
N ILE A 277 -1.36 19.96 -4.31
CA ILE A 277 -1.80 18.91 -5.24
C ILE A 277 -0.60 18.14 -5.79
N GLY A 278 0.46 18.83 -6.23
CA GLY A 278 1.68 18.19 -6.71
C GLY A 278 2.38 17.31 -5.66
N LYS A 279 2.27 17.65 -4.37
CA LYS A 279 2.75 16.81 -3.27
C LYS A 279 1.95 15.51 -3.18
N ILE A 280 0.63 15.62 -3.03
CA ILE A 280 -0.29 14.48 -2.87
C ILE A 280 -0.24 13.54 -4.07
N MET A 281 -0.20 14.10 -5.28
CA MET A 281 -0.26 13.32 -6.52
C MET A 281 1.05 12.60 -6.85
N GLY A 282 2.20 12.96 -6.24
CA GLY A 282 3.46 12.29 -6.58
C GLY A 282 4.68 12.57 -5.71
N LYS A 283 4.91 13.81 -5.23
CA LYS A 283 6.15 14.08 -4.46
C LYS A 283 6.18 13.34 -3.12
N ASN A 284 5.04 13.19 -2.46
CA ASN A 284 4.95 12.44 -1.20
C ASN A 284 5.29 10.96 -1.41
N ALA A 285 4.95 10.39 -2.57
CA ALA A 285 5.31 9.01 -2.93
C ALA A 285 6.82 8.83 -3.06
N LEU A 286 7.54 9.81 -3.63
CA LEU A 286 9.01 9.77 -3.69
C LEU A 286 9.64 9.80 -2.29
N ARG A 287 9.08 10.60 -1.36
CA ARG A 287 9.52 10.61 0.04
C ARG A 287 9.21 9.31 0.76
N PHE A 288 8.01 8.75 0.55
CA PHE A 288 7.61 7.44 1.08
C PHE A 288 8.57 6.33 0.66
N LEU A 289 9.00 6.34 -0.61
CA LEU A 289 9.98 5.40 -1.16
C LEU A 289 11.42 5.67 -0.69
N GLY A 290 11.72 6.87 -0.20
CA GLY A 290 13.07 7.27 0.26
C GLY A 290 13.99 7.69 -0.87
N ILE A 291 13.40 8.06 -2.01
CA ILE A 291 14.11 8.59 -3.17
C ILE A 291 14.45 10.07 -2.94
N THR A 292 13.59 10.79 -2.20
CA THR A 292 13.79 12.18 -1.82
C THR A 292 13.64 12.35 -0.31
N LYS A 293 14.26 13.41 0.24
CA LYS A 293 14.00 13.91 1.59
C LYS A 293 12.79 14.83 1.56
#